data_AF-K7ZUR9-F1
#
_entry.id   AF-K7ZUR9-F1
#
_cell.length_a   1.000
_cell.length_b   1.000
_cell.length_c   1.000
_cell.angle_alpha   90.00
_cell.angle_beta   90.00
_cell.angle_gamma   90.00
#
_symmetry.space_group_name_H-M   'P 1'
#
loop_
_entity.id
_entity.type
_entity.pdbx_description
1 polymer ?
#
loop_
_entity_poly.entity_id
_entity_poly.type
_entity_poly.pdbx_seq_one_letter_code
_entity_poly.pdbx_strand_id
1 'polypeptide(L)'
;LLQSFSDAIKLSSNEQLFLYSSNYIFHYFSPVLSFMLSLMIWMLIPYYFNMIIFNMGVLFFLCCMGLGVYMIMIAGWSSNKNYSLLGGLRAMAQTISYEVILILIMLSSIILILDFNLMKFIDYQMLIWFMIMMFPLILCFFP
;
A
#
# COMPACT_ATOMS: atom_id res chain seq x y z
N LEU A 1 15.40 16.97 -14.29
CA LEU A 1 16.27 16.70 -13.13
C LEU A 1 15.92 17.59 -11.94
N LEU A 2 16.01 18.92 -12.04
CA LEU A 2 15.74 19.84 -10.91
C LEU A 2 14.25 20.04 -10.54
N GLN A 3 13.32 19.52 -11.36
CA GLN A 3 11.88 19.73 -11.17
C GLN A 3 11.37 19.25 -9.80
N SER A 4 11.76 18.03 -9.38
CA SER A 4 11.35 17.47 -8.08
C SER A 4 11.86 18.29 -6.88
N PHE A 5 13.08 18.83 -6.98
CA PHE A 5 13.62 19.74 -5.97
C PHE A 5 12.86 21.07 -5.94
N SER A 6 12.53 21.65 -7.10
CA SER A 6 11.75 22.88 -7.20
C SER A 6 10.36 22.73 -6.54
N ASP A 7 9.66 21.63 -6.78
CA ASP A 7 8.34 21.37 -6.20
C ASP A 7 8.40 21.15 -4.68
N ALA A 8 9.44 20.49 -4.16
CA ALA A 8 9.64 20.31 -2.72
C ALA A 8 9.90 21.65 -1.99
N ILE A 9 10.72 22.53 -2.58
CA ILE A 9 10.97 23.87 -2.03
C ILE A 9 9.67 24.68 -2.04
N LYS A 10 8.93 24.65 -3.16
CA LYS A 10 7.64 25.34 -3.31
C LYS A 10 6.65 24.92 -2.22
N LEU A 11 6.47 23.60 -2.00
CA LEU A 11 5.58 23.08 -0.97
C LEU A 11 5.99 23.48 0.45
N SER A 12 7.30 23.54 0.71
CA SER A 12 7.84 23.93 2.03
C SER A 12 7.71 25.44 2.31
N SER A 13 7.75 26.27 1.25
CA SER A 13 7.62 27.74 1.35
C SER A 13 6.18 28.25 1.31
N ASN A 14 5.22 27.40 0.92
CA ASN A 14 3.82 27.80 0.84
C ASN A 14 3.22 28.00 2.24
N GLU A 15 2.32 28.97 2.37
CA GLU A 15 1.58 29.22 3.61
C GLU A 15 0.75 28.00 4.01
N GLN A 16 0.84 27.64 5.29
CA GLN A 16 0.03 26.56 5.85
C GLN A 16 -1.42 27.02 6.01
N LEU A 17 -2.31 26.49 5.18
CA LEU A 17 -3.75 26.73 5.28
C LEU A 17 -4.34 25.84 6.38
N PHE A 18 -4.63 26.43 7.54
CA PHE A 18 -5.36 25.76 8.61
C PHE A 18 -6.86 25.69 8.31
N LEU A 19 -7.43 24.48 8.34
CA LEU A 19 -8.87 24.26 8.20
C LEU A 19 -9.57 24.51 9.55
N TYR A 20 -10.33 25.61 9.65
CA TYR A 20 -11.07 25.99 10.87
C TYR A 20 -12.18 25.00 11.27
N SER A 21 -12.69 24.19 10.35
CA SER A 21 -13.83 23.30 10.60
C SER A 21 -13.45 21.82 10.73
N SER A 22 -12.17 21.43 10.66
CA SER A 22 -11.73 20.03 10.66
C SER A 22 -11.35 19.50 12.04
N ASN A 23 -11.42 18.18 12.22
CA ASN A 23 -10.86 17.48 13.37
C ASN A 23 -9.32 17.47 13.26
N TYR A 24 -8.69 18.51 13.81
CA TYR A 24 -7.25 18.77 13.68
C TYR A 24 -6.36 17.55 13.98
N ILE A 25 -6.58 16.89 15.12
CA ILE A 25 -5.73 15.76 15.57
C ILE A 25 -5.73 14.62 14.53
N PHE A 26 -6.91 14.18 14.10
CA PHE A 26 -7.04 13.09 13.14
C PHE A 26 -6.55 13.47 11.75
N HIS A 27 -6.73 14.73 11.36
CA HIS A 27 -6.27 15.22 10.06
C HIS A 27 -4.74 15.21 9.96
N TYR A 28 -4.02 15.64 11.00
CA TYR A 28 -2.55 15.61 11.02
C TYR A 28 -1.97 14.21 11.22
N PHE A 29 -2.62 13.37 12.04
CA PHE A 29 -2.11 12.03 12.33
C PHE A 29 -2.31 11.05 11.17
N SER A 30 -3.39 11.22 10.39
CA SER A 30 -3.70 10.35 9.26
C SER A 30 -2.59 10.22 8.19
N PRO A 31 -1.97 11.30 7.67
CA PRO A 31 -0.87 11.18 6.71
C PRO A 31 0.42 10.64 7.33
N VAL A 32 0.66 10.86 8.63
CA VAL A 32 1.85 10.32 9.31
C VAL A 32 1.75 8.79 9.39
N LEU A 33 0.60 8.28 9.81
CA LEU A 33 0.36 6.84 9.90
C LEU A 33 0.34 6.16 8.53
N SER A 34 -0.24 6.78 7.50
CA SER A 34 -0.22 6.20 6.14
C SER A 34 1.22 6.10 5.60
N PHE A 35 2.05 7.11 5.86
CA PHE A 35 3.46 7.07 5.53
C PHE A 35 4.21 5.96 6.29
N MET A 36 3.96 5.81 7.59
CA MET A 36 4.57 4.73 8.38
C MET A 36 4.17 3.33 7.89
N LEU A 37 2.90 3.12 7.53
CA LEU A 37 2.44 1.86 6.94
C LEU A 37 3.16 1.56 5.62
N SER A 38 3.37 2.57 4.78
CA SER A 38 4.10 2.39 3.52
C SER A 38 5.54 1.92 3.74
N LEU A 39 6.23 2.46 4.76
CA LEU A 39 7.60 2.04 5.11
C LEU A 39 7.64 0.61 5.68
N MET A 40 6.63 0.19 6.44
CA MET A 40 6.54 -1.18 6.96
C MET A 40 6.41 -2.23 5.85
N ILE A 41 5.69 -1.90 4.78
CA ILE A 41 5.57 -2.80 3.61
C ILE A 41 6.92 -2.99 2.93
N TRP A 42 7.75 -1.94 2.85
CA TRP A 42 9.07 -2.01 2.22
C TRP A 42 10.05 -2.95 2.93
N MET A 43 9.90 -3.15 4.25
CA MET A 43 10.73 -4.08 5.02
C MET A 43 10.54 -5.55 4.62
N LEU A 44 9.44 -5.89 3.94
CA LEU A 44 9.13 -7.26 3.53
C LEU A 44 9.84 -7.68 2.25
N ILE A 45 10.29 -6.72 1.45
CA ILE A 45 10.83 -6.98 0.12
C ILE A 45 12.15 -7.74 0.28
N PRO A 46 12.26 -8.96 -0.29
CA PRO A 46 13.47 -9.74 -0.17
C PRO A 46 14.58 -9.12 -1.03
N TYR A 47 15.58 -8.52 -0.39
CA TYR A 47 16.82 -8.07 -1.04
C TYR A 47 17.92 -9.13 -0.93
N TYR A 48 18.93 -9.06 -1.80
CA TYR A 48 20.07 -9.98 -1.77
C TYR A 48 20.76 -10.06 -0.40
N PHE A 49 20.82 -8.94 0.32
CA PHE A 49 21.27 -8.87 1.72
C PHE A 49 20.06 -8.74 2.64
N ASN A 50 19.17 -9.74 2.65
CA ASN A 50 17.89 -9.61 3.33
C ASN A 50 18.08 -9.30 4.82
N MET A 51 17.66 -8.11 5.25
CA MET A 51 17.87 -7.63 6.64
C MET A 51 16.87 -8.27 7.62
N ILE A 52 15.67 -8.61 7.16
CA ILE A 52 14.60 -9.17 8.00
C ILE A 52 13.90 -10.30 7.22
N ILE A 53 13.89 -11.51 7.79
CA ILE A 53 13.17 -12.65 7.22
C ILE A 53 11.89 -12.86 8.02
N PHE A 54 10.74 -12.67 7.36
CA PHE A 54 9.43 -13.00 7.90
C PHE A 54 8.94 -14.35 7.38
N ASN A 55 8.67 -15.31 8.27
CA ASN A 55 8.08 -16.59 7.87
C ASN A 55 6.68 -16.41 7.27
N MET A 56 5.89 -15.46 7.77
CA MET A 56 4.55 -15.14 7.28
C MET A 56 4.53 -13.81 6.50
N GLY A 57 5.51 -13.61 5.61
CA GLY A 57 5.71 -12.34 4.90
C GLY A 57 4.48 -11.90 4.08
N VAL A 58 3.88 -12.81 3.33
CA VAL A 58 2.70 -12.49 2.49
C VAL A 58 1.47 -12.13 3.33
N LEU A 59 1.25 -12.81 4.47
CA LEU A 59 0.13 -12.50 5.37
C LEU A 59 0.29 -11.12 6.01
N PHE A 60 1.51 -10.79 6.46
CA PHE A 60 1.79 -9.47 7.03
C PHE A 60 1.58 -8.35 5.98
N PHE A 61 1.99 -8.57 4.74
CA PHE A 61 1.71 -7.64 3.63
C PHE A 61 0.20 -7.36 3.49
N LEU A 62 -0.63 -8.41 3.48
CA LEU A 62 -2.09 -8.27 3.39
C LEU A 62 -2.69 -7.51 4.58
N CYS A 63 -2.20 -7.75 5.81
CA CYS A 63 -2.63 -7.00 6.98
C CYS A 63 -2.29 -5.51 6.89
N CYS A 64 -1.08 -5.15 6.43
CA CYS A 64 -0.67 -3.76 6.27
C CYS A 64 -1.51 -3.03 5.23
N MET A 65 -1.85 -3.68 4.12
CA MET A 65 -2.74 -3.11 3.10
C MET A 65 -4.12 -2.82 3.68
N GLY A 66 -4.73 -3.78 4.38
CA GLY A 66 -6.04 -3.59 5.01
C GLY A 66 -6.07 -2.45 6.04
N LEU A 67 -4.97 -2.22 6.77
CA LEU A 67 -4.85 -1.06 7.67
C LEU A 67 -4.78 0.27 6.92
N GLY A 68 -4.21 0.29 5.72
CA GLY A 68 -4.13 1.48 4.86
C GLY A 68 -5.48 2.07 4.48
N VAL A 69 -6.50 1.22 4.25
CA VAL A 69 -7.87 1.66 3.93
C VAL A 69 -8.47 2.50 5.05
N TYR A 70 -8.27 2.09 6.31
CA TYR A 70 -8.77 2.84 7.46
C TYR A 70 -8.14 4.23 7.54
N MET A 71 -6.87 4.37 7.18
CA MET A 71 -6.20 5.67 7.18
C MET A 71 -6.81 6.65 6.16
N ILE A 72 -7.20 6.15 4.99
CA ILE A 72 -7.88 6.95 3.95
C ILE A 72 -9.25 7.42 4.46
N MET A 73 -10.00 6.54 5.13
CA MET A 73 -11.31 6.87 5.69
C MET A 73 -11.19 7.94 6.79
N ILE A 74 -10.24 7.79 7.72
CA ILE A 74 -10.03 8.75 8.81
C ILE A 74 -9.63 10.12 8.25
N ALA A 75 -8.76 10.17 7.24
CA ALA A 75 -8.38 11.40 6.56
C ALA A 75 -9.59 12.10 5.93
N GLY A 76 -10.43 11.37 5.19
CA GLY A 76 -11.63 11.90 4.53
C GLY A 76 -12.72 12.37 5.52
N TRP A 77 -12.90 11.67 6.64
CA TRP A 77 -13.84 12.07 7.68
C TRP A 77 -13.36 13.29 8.48
N SER A 78 -12.05 13.36 8.78
CA SER A 78 -11.47 14.44 9.61
C SER A 78 -11.64 15.84 9.02
N SER A 79 -11.79 15.99 7.71
CA SER A 79 -11.87 17.29 7.03
C SER A 79 -13.23 18.00 7.19
N ASN A 80 -14.28 17.31 7.68
CA ASN A 80 -15.62 17.85 7.94
C ASN A 80 -16.27 18.58 6.75
N LYS A 81 -15.91 18.23 5.50
CA LYS A 81 -16.56 18.72 4.28
C LYS A 81 -17.18 17.55 3.52
N ASN A 82 -18.45 17.68 3.14
CA ASN A 82 -19.20 16.61 2.45
C ASN A 82 -18.50 16.08 1.19
N TYR A 83 -17.84 16.95 0.42
CA TYR A 83 -17.12 16.52 -0.78
C TYR A 83 -15.88 15.68 -0.47
N SER A 84 -15.12 16.06 0.56
CA SER A 84 -13.95 15.30 0.99
C SER A 84 -14.35 13.96 1.61
N LEU A 85 -15.45 13.93 2.37
CA LEU A 85 -16.02 12.69 2.88
C LEU A 85 -16.45 11.75 1.74
N LEU A 86 -17.19 12.26 0.75
CA LEU A 86 -17.61 11.49 -0.43
C LEU A 86 -16.41 10.97 -1.23
N GLY A 87 -15.38 11.80 -1.40
CA GLY A 87 -14.11 11.39 -2.02
C GLY A 87 -13.41 10.27 -1.26
N GLY A 88 -13.35 10.38 0.08
CA GLY A 88 -12.79 9.36 0.97
C GLY A 88 -13.56 8.04 0.92
N LEU A 89 -14.89 8.08 0.93
CA LEU A 89 -15.75 6.89 0.82
C LEU A 89 -15.59 6.20 -0.55
N ARG A 90 -15.49 6.97 -1.64
CA ARG A 90 -15.23 6.41 -2.97
C ARG A 90 -13.87 5.74 -3.05
N ALA A 91 -12.83 6.39 -2.53
CA ALA A 91 -11.49 5.82 -2.48
C ALA A 91 -11.46 4.53 -1.65
N MET A 92 -12.12 4.51 -0.49
CA MET A 92 -12.25 3.33 0.36
C MET A 92 -12.93 2.16 -0.37
N ALA A 93 -14.10 2.41 -0.98
CA ALA A 93 -14.83 1.37 -1.73
C ALA A 93 -13.97 0.81 -2.88
N GLN A 94 -13.23 1.68 -3.56
CA GLN A 94 -12.28 1.26 -4.60
C GLN A 94 -11.18 0.38 -4.01
N THR A 95 -10.47 0.84 -2.97
CA THR A 95 -9.35 0.09 -2.38
C THR A 95 -9.77 -1.29 -1.88
N ILE A 96 -10.92 -1.42 -1.19
CA ILE A 96 -11.40 -2.71 -0.68
C ILE A 96 -11.71 -3.66 -1.84
N SER A 97 -12.32 -3.16 -2.91
CA SER A 97 -12.65 -3.99 -4.08
C SER A 97 -11.40 -4.59 -4.74
N TYR A 98 -10.31 -3.81 -4.82
CA TYR A 98 -9.04 -4.29 -5.37
C TYR A 98 -8.27 -5.17 -4.38
N GLU A 99 -8.38 -4.96 -3.07
CA GLU A 99 -7.77 -5.83 -2.05
C GLU A 99 -8.27 -7.28 -2.15
N VAL A 100 -9.57 -7.48 -2.36
CA VAL A 100 -10.13 -8.82 -2.49
C VAL A 100 -9.52 -9.56 -3.69
N ILE A 101 -9.42 -8.88 -4.84
CA ILE A 101 -8.82 -9.44 -6.06
C ILE A 101 -7.32 -9.71 -5.84
N LEU A 102 -6.61 -8.80 -5.18
CA LEU A 102 -5.20 -8.97 -4.83
C LEU A 102 -4.96 -10.21 -3.97
N ILE A 103 -5.80 -10.45 -2.95
CA ILE A 103 -5.72 -11.64 -2.09
C ILE A 103 -5.90 -12.92 -2.93
N LEU A 104 -6.87 -12.94 -3.84
CA LEU A 104 -7.14 -14.09 -4.72
C LEU A 104 -5.94 -14.39 -5.64
N ILE A 105 -5.35 -13.36 -6.25
CA ILE A 105 -4.17 -13.52 -7.12
C ILE A 105 -2.97 -14.00 -6.30
N MET A 106 -2.70 -13.39 -5.14
CA MET A 106 -1.58 -13.81 -4.28
C MET A 106 -1.77 -15.23 -3.75
N LEU A 107 -3.00 -15.66 -3.45
CA LEU A 107 -3.25 -17.03 -3.04
C LEU A 107 -2.88 -18.03 -4.14
N SER A 108 -3.17 -17.70 -5.41
CA SER A 108 -2.83 -18.57 -6.55
C SER A 108 -1.31 -18.79 -6.69
N SER A 109 -0.49 -17.77 -6.39
CA SER A 109 0.97 -17.89 -6.44
C SER A 109 1.53 -18.61 -5.20
N ILE A 110 0.92 -18.44 -4.02
CA ILE A 110 1.29 -19.17 -2.81
C ILE A 110 1.04 -20.67 -2.98
N ILE A 111 -0.04 -21.08 -3.64
CA ILE A 111 -0.33 -22.51 -3.88
C ILE A 111 0.81 -23.21 -4.64
N LEU A 112 1.53 -22.51 -5.52
CA LEU A 112 2.67 -23.07 -6.25
C LEU A 112 3.89 -23.36 -5.36
N ILE A 113 4.05 -22.60 -4.28
CA ILE A 113 5.24 -22.60 -3.41
C ILE A 113 4.98 -23.37 -2.12
N LEU A 114 3.71 -23.44 -1.70
CA LEU A 114 3.24 -24.04 -0.45
C LEU A 114 3.85 -23.40 0.82
N ASP A 115 4.31 -22.15 0.73
CA ASP A 115 4.80 -21.39 1.87
C ASP A 115 4.50 -19.88 1.72
N PHE A 116 4.44 -19.18 2.84
CA PHE A 116 4.15 -17.74 2.94
C PHE A 116 5.40 -16.86 3.02
N ASN A 117 6.60 -17.46 3.08
CA ASN A 117 7.86 -16.73 3.12
C ASN A 117 8.22 -16.20 1.73
N LEU A 118 8.42 -14.87 1.63
CA LEU A 118 8.78 -14.18 0.39
C LEU A 118 10.17 -14.58 -0.14
N MET A 119 11.09 -15.05 0.70
CA MET A 119 12.40 -15.53 0.23
C MET A 119 12.27 -16.76 -0.67
N LYS A 120 11.36 -17.67 -0.34
CA LYS A 120 11.16 -18.89 -1.14
C LYS A 120 10.64 -18.57 -2.54
N PHE A 121 9.94 -17.45 -2.74
CA PHE A 121 9.53 -17.02 -4.07
C PHE A 121 10.72 -16.82 -5.01
N ILE A 122 11.86 -16.35 -4.51
CA ILE A 122 13.08 -16.19 -5.32
C ILE A 122 13.62 -17.56 -5.71
N ASP A 123 13.72 -18.48 -4.76
CA ASP A 123 14.29 -19.82 -4.98
C ASP A 123 13.49 -20.62 -6.03
N TYR A 124 12.16 -20.57 -5.98
CA TYR A 124 11.30 -21.29 -6.94
C TYR A 124 11.25 -20.63 -8.33
N GLN A 125 11.62 -19.36 -8.46
CA GLN A 125 11.64 -18.65 -9.75
C GLN A 125 12.96 -18.80 -10.52
N MET A 126 13.92 -19.57 -10.01
CA MET A 126 15.24 -19.75 -10.64
C MET A 126 15.20 -20.39 -12.04
N LEU A 127 14.27 -21.31 -12.28
CA LEU A 127 14.17 -22.04 -13.56
C LEU A 127 13.23 -21.37 -14.56
N ILE A 128 11.98 -21.17 -14.15
CA ILE A 128 10.94 -20.53 -14.96
C ILE A 128 10.30 -19.45 -14.10
N TRP A 129 10.20 -18.24 -14.65
CA TRP A 129 9.53 -17.16 -13.96
C TRP A 129 8.04 -17.46 -13.84
N PHE A 130 7.46 -17.22 -12.67
CA PHE A 130 6.00 -17.31 -12.49
C PHE A 130 5.25 -16.37 -13.43
N MET A 131 5.92 -15.33 -13.94
CA MET A 131 5.36 -14.45 -14.95
C MET A 131 4.96 -15.18 -16.25
N ILE A 132 5.68 -16.24 -16.62
CA ILE A 132 5.37 -17.02 -17.83
C ILE A 132 4.27 -18.04 -17.53
N MET A 133 4.36 -18.71 -16.38
CA MET A 133 3.40 -19.75 -15.99
C MET A 133 2.00 -19.20 -15.70
N MET A 134 1.92 -18.01 -15.09
CA MET A 134 0.67 -17.39 -14.64
C MET A 134 0.34 -16.13 -15.45
N PHE A 135 0.54 -16.16 -16.76
CA PHE A 135 0.29 -15.03 -17.66
C PHE A 135 -1.07 -14.32 -17.47
N PRO A 136 -2.23 -15.03 -17.42
CA PRO A 136 -3.53 -14.35 -17.26
C PRO A 136 -3.68 -13.66 -15.90
N LEU A 137 -3.05 -14.19 -14.85
CA LEU A 137 -3.13 -13.61 -13.50
C LEU A 137 -2.33 -12.30 -13.39
N ILE A 138 -1.24 -12.18 -14.13
CA ILE A 138 -0.44 -10.94 -14.18
C ILE A 138 -1.23 -9.82 -14.84
N LEU A 139 -1.94 -10.14 -15.93
CA LEU A 139 -2.80 -9.17 -16.59
C LEU A 139 -3.90 -8.66 -15.66
N CYS A 140 -4.40 -9.50 -14.76
CA CYS A 140 -5.34 -9.10 -13.73
C CYS A 140 -4.68 -8.32 -12.58
N PHE A 141 -3.40 -8.58 -12.29
CA PHE A 141 -2.63 -7.90 -11.26
C PHE A 141 -2.21 -6.47 -11.63
N PHE A 142 -1.98 -6.21 -12.92
CA PHE A 142 -1.72 -4.88 -13.48
C PHE A 142 -2.96 -4.36 -14.21
N PRO A 143 -4.05 -3.96 -13.52
CA PRO A 143 -5.13 -3.22 -14.14
C PRO A 143 -4.69 -1.80 -14.54
#